data_AF-A0A9P5LGZ9-F1
#
_entry.id   AF-A0A9P5LGZ9-F1
#
_cell.length_a   1.000
_cell.length_b   1.000
_cell.length_c   1.000
_cell.angle_alpha   90.00
_cell.angle_beta   90.00
_cell.angle_gamma   90.00
#
_symmetry.space_group_name_H-M   'P 1'
#
loop_
_entity.id
_entity.type
_entity.pdbx_description
1 polymer ?
#
loop_
_entity_poly.entity_id
_entity_poly.type
_entity_poly.pdbx_seq_one_letter_code
_entity_poly.pdbx_strand_id
1 'polypeptide(L)'
;MEQPFVRAAVGAQNLKDLGMHVTWNRTLLELVLGNMPQLEALHIWGDIENTENMIQDSGDRLRALVPILAQFPSLSKITLPPSSELGLGFDGGPMCGNSYFGLQGRKYARFVKREDIWATQTAASIVLLGSPHLNSITIGQWTTIGIDRGKAEWPWTGKIKEYLIGIYPRYRRGEDPGGDDDDEDPEGPIFGGLALDDAALSDDWDPRVCLKQDIDQLFAEKLDDEDI
;
A
#
# COMPACT_ATOMS: atom_id res chain seq x y z
N MET A 1 8.75 -8.39 -26.53
CA MET A 1 8.91 -9.85 -26.48
C MET A 1 7.67 -10.39 -25.76
N GLU A 2 6.85 -11.22 -26.40
CA GLU A 2 5.62 -11.74 -25.76
C GLU A 2 5.99 -12.65 -24.58
N GLN A 3 5.41 -12.41 -23.40
CA GLN A 3 5.64 -13.19 -22.19
C GLN A 3 4.98 -14.59 -22.35
N PRO A 4 5.74 -15.71 -22.38
CA PRO A 4 5.22 -17.03 -22.73
C PRO A 4 4.05 -17.52 -21.87
N PHE A 5 3.98 -17.08 -20.61
CA PHE A 5 2.91 -17.45 -19.70
C PHE A 5 1.57 -16.80 -20.05
N VAL A 6 1.57 -15.56 -20.58
CA VAL A 6 0.33 -14.87 -20.99
C VAL A 6 -0.31 -15.65 -22.13
N ARG A 7 0.49 -16.10 -23.10
CA ARG A 7 0.05 -16.99 -24.19
C ARG A 7 -0.53 -18.31 -23.67
N ALA A 8 0.08 -18.91 -22.65
CA ALA A 8 -0.44 -20.13 -22.05
C ALA A 8 -1.80 -19.89 -21.35
N ALA A 9 -1.97 -18.74 -20.69
CA ALA A 9 -3.20 -18.38 -20.01
C ALA A 9 -4.35 -18.02 -20.97
N VAL A 10 -4.05 -17.45 -22.15
CA VAL A 10 -5.06 -17.16 -23.22
C VAL A 10 -5.86 -18.39 -23.63
N GLY A 11 -5.26 -19.58 -23.57
CA GLY A 11 -5.97 -20.83 -23.86
C GLY A 11 -7.12 -21.13 -22.89
N ALA A 12 -7.14 -20.50 -21.71
CA ALA A 12 -8.21 -20.61 -20.74
C ALA A 12 -9.29 -19.53 -20.98
N GLN A 13 -10.19 -19.80 -21.93
CA GLN A 13 -11.25 -18.87 -22.38
C GLN A 13 -12.22 -18.37 -21.27
N ASN A 14 -12.13 -18.89 -20.05
CA ASN A 14 -12.98 -18.53 -18.92
C ASN A 14 -12.18 -18.19 -17.65
N LEU A 15 -10.90 -17.79 -17.79
CA LEU A 15 -10.12 -17.38 -16.64
C LEU A 15 -10.69 -16.07 -16.07
N LYS A 16 -11.12 -16.10 -14.81
CA LYS A 16 -11.68 -14.95 -14.07
C LYS A 16 -10.76 -14.44 -12.97
N ASP A 17 -9.81 -15.27 -12.57
CA ASP A 17 -8.87 -15.01 -11.47
C ASP A 17 -7.48 -15.36 -11.99
N LEU A 18 -6.58 -14.39 -11.97
CA LEU A 18 -5.20 -14.56 -12.39
C LEU A 18 -4.26 -14.12 -11.27
N GLY A 19 -3.44 -15.06 -10.80
CA GLY A 19 -2.31 -14.78 -9.92
C GLY A 19 -0.98 -14.86 -10.65
N MET A 20 -0.11 -13.89 -10.39
CA MET A 20 1.23 -13.83 -10.97
C MET A 20 2.25 -13.30 -9.96
N HIS A 21 3.44 -13.89 -9.95
CA HIS A 21 4.58 -13.46 -9.15
C HIS A 21 5.74 -13.12 -10.10
N VAL A 22 5.87 -11.83 -10.41
CA VAL A 22 6.61 -11.33 -11.57
C VAL A 22 6.89 -9.85 -11.41
N THR A 23 8.08 -9.41 -11.80
CA THR A 23 8.34 -7.99 -12.02
C THR A 23 7.48 -7.48 -13.15
N TRP A 24 6.67 -6.47 -12.90
CA TRP A 24 5.60 -6.05 -13.81
C TRP A 24 5.74 -4.60 -14.23
N ASN A 25 5.16 -4.29 -15.39
CA ASN A 25 5.26 -2.98 -16.03
C ASN A 25 4.01 -2.75 -16.88
N ARG A 26 3.97 -1.59 -17.56
CA ARG A 26 2.90 -1.21 -18.50
C ARG A 26 2.64 -2.30 -19.54
N THR A 27 3.70 -2.76 -20.22
CA THR A 27 3.60 -3.74 -21.30
C THR A 27 2.97 -5.04 -20.83
N LEU A 28 3.30 -5.53 -19.63
CA LEU A 28 2.71 -6.75 -19.09
C LEU A 28 1.22 -6.56 -18.80
N LEU A 29 0.81 -5.45 -18.17
CA LEU A 29 -0.60 -5.18 -17.88
C LEU A 29 -1.42 -5.04 -19.15
N GLU A 30 -0.91 -4.33 -20.17
CA GLU A 30 -1.57 -4.19 -21.47
C GLU A 30 -1.73 -5.56 -22.16
N LEU A 31 -0.72 -6.43 -22.05
CA LEU A 31 -0.79 -7.82 -22.53
C LEU A 31 -1.89 -8.61 -21.80
N VAL A 32 -1.96 -8.51 -20.46
CA VAL A 32 -3.00 -9.18 -19.67
C VAL A 32 -4.39 -8.66 -20.04
N LEU A 33 -4.57 -7.34 -20.12
CA LEU A 33 -5.83 -6.69 -20.49
C LEU A 33 -6.31 -7.12 -21.87
N GLY A 34 -5.44 -7.08 -22.88
CA GLY A 34 -5.79 -7.41 -24.26
C GLY A 34 -6.15 -8.88 -24.47
N ASN A 35 -5.65 -9.76 -23.60
CA ASN A 35 -5.82 -11.21 -23.72
C ASN A 35 -6.87 -11.79 -22.76
N MET A 36 -7.11 -11.13 -21.63
CA MET A 36 -7.99 -11.61 -20.56
C MET A 36 -8.84 -10.44 -20.00
N PRO A 37 -9.61 -9.72 -20.84
CA PRO A 37 -10.42 -8.58 -20.40
C PRO A 37 -11.53 -8.97 -19.41
N GLN A 38 -11.93 -10.24 -19.39
CA GLN A 38 -12.97 -10.77 -18.50
C GLN A 38 -12.52 -11.04 -17.05
N LEU A 39 -11.26 -10.71 -16.69
CA LEU A 39 -10.77 -10.95 -15.32
C LEU A 39 -11.61 -10.17 -14.30
N GLU A 40 -12.04 -10.89 -13.27
CA GLU A 40 -12.75 -10.35 -12.11
C GLU A 40 -11.79 -10.09 -10.94
N ALA A 41 -10.71 -10.85 -10.87
CA ALA A 41 -9.64 -10.73 -9.89
C ALA A 41 -8.25 -10.81 -10.52
N LEU A 42 -7.37 -9.90 -10.15
CA LEU A 42 -5.96 -9.87 -10.57
C LEU A 42 -5.06 -9.78 -9.34
N HIS A 43 -4.21 -10.78 -9.16
CA HIS A 43 -3.24 -10.84 -8.07
C HIS A 43 -1.83 -10.72 -8.64
N ILE A 44 -1.14 -9.63 -8.32
CA ILE A 44 0.23 -9.37 -8.73
C ILE A 44 1.09 -9.32 -7.49
N TRP A 45 2.17 -10.07 -7.52
CA TRP A 45 3.23 -10.07 -6.53
C TRP A 45 4.55 -9.74 -7.23
N GLY A 46 5.46 -9.05 -6.56
CA GLY A 46 6.74 -8.62 -7.10
C GLY A 46 6.77 -7.16 -7.53
N ASP A 47 7.98 -6.64 -7.72
CA ASP A 47 8.23 -5.22 -7.93
C ASP A 47 7.68 -4.67 -9.26
N ILE A 48 7.31 -3.40 -9.24
CA ILE A 48 7.17 -2.65 -10.50
C ILE A 48 8.57 -2.44 -11.08
N GLU A 49 8.75 -2.82 -12.36
CA GLU A 49 10.03 -2.69 -13.06
C GLU A 49 10.60 -1.28 -12.88
N ASN A 50 11.80 -1.22 -12.32
CA ASN A 50 12.46 0.04 -12.06
C ASN A 50 13.21 0.49 -13.31
N THR A 51 12.64 1.43 -14.06
CA THR A 51 13.28 1.93 -15.28
C THR A 51 14.29 3.04 -15.01
N GLU A 52 14.28 3.69 -13.83
CA GLU A 52 15.16 4.81 -13.49
C GLU A 52 15.59 4.81 -12.01
N ASN A 53 16.78 5.34 -11.69
CA ASN A 53 17.34 5.37 -10.32
C ASN A 53 16.60 6.32 -9.36
N MET A 54 15.29 6.14 -9.17
CA MET A 54 14.45 6.93 -8.28
C MET A 54 14.57 6.38 -6.86
N ILE A 55 15.37 7.05 -6.04
CA ILE A 55 15.63 6.71 -4.64
C ILE A 55 14.43 7.09 -3.73
N GLN A 56 13.48 7.88 -4.24
CA GLN A 56 12.22 8.19 -3.57
C GLN A 56 11.11 8.19 -4.62
N ASP A 57 10.61 7.01 -4.92
CA ASP A 57 9.34 6.90 -5.62
C ASP A 57 8.24 7.21 -4.61
N SER A 58 7.37 8.17 -4.91
CA SER A 58 6.23 8.57 -4.06
C SER A 58 4.93 7.91 -4.54
N GLY A 59 5.03 6.71 -5.12
CA GLY A 59 3.95 5.98 -5.78
C GLY A 59 3.74 6.35 -7.25
N ASP A 60 4.67 7.05 -7.89
CA ASP A 60 4.56 7.50 -9.28
C ASP A 60 4.54 6.33 -10.26
N ARG A 61 5.34 5.30 -10.00
CA ARG A 61 5.28 4.04 -10.77
C ARG A 61 3.90 3.41 -10.71
N LEU A 62 3.30 3.34 -9.51
CA LEU A 62 1.95 2.83 -9.36
C LEU A 62 0.93 3.71 -10.11
N ARG A 63 0.99 5.04 -9.93
CA ARG A 63 0.11 6.00 -10.63
C ARG A 63 0.16 5.84 -12.14
N ALA A 64 1.33 5.60 -12.72
CA ALA A 64 1.50 5.42 -14.16
C ALA A 64 0.80 4.15 -14.70
N LEU A 65 0.57 3.15 -13.84
CA LEU A 65 -0.06 1.87 -14.19
C LEU A 65 -1.58 1.84 -13.91
N VAL A 66 -2.07 2.65 -12.97
CA VAL A 66 -3.51 2.71 -12.62
C VAL A 66 -4.42 2.94 -13.83
N PRO A 67 -4.10 3.81 -14.81
CA PRO A 67 -4.96 3.98 -15.99
C PRO A 67 -5.17 2.70 -16.81
N ILE A 68 -4.26 1.74 -16.75
CA ILE A 68 -4.40 0.44 -17.44
C ILE A 68 -5.29 -0.49 -16.62
N LEU A 69 -5.10 -0.52 -15.30
CA LEU A 69 -5.95 -1.28 -14.38
C LEU A 69 -7.41 -0.83 -14.48
N ALA A 70 -7.65 0.47 -14.64
CA ALA A 70 -8.98 1.05 -14.79
C ALA A 70 -9.72 0.61 -16.06
N GLN A 71 -8.99 0.11 -17.08
CA GLN A 71 -9.57 -0.33 -18.36
C GLN A 71 -10.09 -1.77 -18.31
N PHE A 72 -9.82 -2.55 -17.26
CA PHE A 72 -10.37 -3.88 -17.14
C PHE A 72 -11.89 -3.79 -16.87
N PRO A 73 -12.75 -4.27 -17.79
CA PRO A 73 -14.19 -4.02 -17.70
C PRO A 73 -14.90 -4.78 -16.57
N SER A 74 -14.30 -5.85 -16.06
CA SER A 74 -14.91 -6.72 -15.03
C SER A 74 -14.09 -6.83 -13.75
N LEU A 75 -12.93 -6.16 -13.70
CA LEU A 75 -12.02 -6.28 -12.56
C LEU A 75 -12.67 -5.67 -11.33
N SER A 76 -12.90 -6.48 -10.31
CA SER A 76 -13.54 -6.04 -9.06
C SER A 76 -12.63 -6.22 -7.86
N LYS A 77 -11.57 -7.03 -8.00
CA LYS A 77 -10.60 -7.32 -6.95
C LYS A 77 -9.20 -7.18 -7.48
N ILE A 78 -8.34 -6.52 -6.73
CA ILE A 78 -6.91 -6.48 -7.03
C ILE A 78 -6.10 -6.83 -5.79
N THR A 79 -5.07 -7.64 -5.97
CA THR A 79 -4.01 -7.83 -4.99
C THR A 79 -2.71 -7.31 -5.57
N LEU A 80 -2.05 -6.44 -4.84
CA LEU A 80 -0.77 -5.85 -5.18
C LEU A 80 0.26 -6.27 -4.12
N PRO A 81 1.56 -6.23 -4.46
CA PRO A 81 2.62 -6.49 -3.50
C PRO A 81 2.61 -5.46 -2.34
N PRO A 82 3.45 -5.67 -1.29
CA PRO A 82 3.66 -4.68 -0.24
C PRO A 82 3.97 -3.28 -0.80
N SER A 83 3.58 -2.23 -0.08
CA SER A 83 3.76 -0.84 -0.50
C SER A 83 5.21 -0.49 -0.88
N SER A 84 6.20 -1.06 -0.20
CA SER A 84 7.62 -0.89 -0.53
C SER A 84 7.97 -1.31 -1.96
N GLU A 85 7.33 -2.37 -2.48
CA GLU A 85 7.52 -2.88 -3.86
C GLU A 85 6.72 -2.08 -4.90
N LEU A 86 5.76 -1.26 -4.43
CA LEU A 86 4.97 -0.33 -5.25
C LEU A 86 5.63 1.04 -5.38
N GLY A 87 6.85 1.21 -4.87
CA GLY A 87 7.50 2.50 -4.79
C GLY A 87 6.81 3.42 -3.77
N LEU A 88 6.38 2.87 -2.63
CA LEU A 88 5.86 3.63 -1.50
C LEU A 88 6.60 3.17 -0.23
N GLY A 89 7.76 3.78 0.01
CA GLY A 89 8.59 3.54 1.17
C GLY A 89 8.61 4.71 2.15
N PHE A 90 9.37 4.54 3.24
CA PHE A 90 9.62 5.58 4.23
C PHE A 90 11.05 5.46 4.77
N ASP A 91 11.59 6.58 5.24
CA ASP A 91 12.93 6.61 5.82
C ASP A 91 13.00 5.86 7.15
N GLY A 92 14.13 5.18 7.37
CA GLY A 92 14.34 4.32 8.53
C GLY A 92 13.94 2.86 8.29
N GLY A 93 12.88 2.62 7.52
CA GLY A 93 12.47 1.29 7.02
C GLY A 93 12.30 0.19 8.08
N PRO A 94 11.95 -1.03 7.67
CA PRO A 94 12.01 -2.19 8.56
C PRO A 94 13.48 -2.60 8.76
N MET A 95 13.91 -2.66 10.03
CA MET A 95 15.16 -3.28 10.45
C MET A 95 15.00 -4.78 10.68
N CYS A 96 16.11 -5.51 10.78
CA CYS A 96 16.13 -6.95 11.06
C CYS A 96 16.59 -7.24 12.49
N GLY A 97 16.09 -8.33 13.08
CA GLY A 97 16.63 -8.90 14.31
C GLY A 97 16.27 -8.12 15.57
N ASN A 98 17.27 -7.84 16.41
CA ASN A 98 17.10 -7.30 17.76
C ASN A 98 16.73 -5.81 17.80
N SER A 99 16.64 -5.11 16.66
CA SER A 99 16.26 -3.69 16.58
C SER A 99 14.88 -3.38 17.16
N TYR A 100 14.03 -4.39 17.38
CA TYR A 100 12.70 -4.24 17.97
C TYR A 100 12.60 -4.70 19.42
N PHE A 101 13.72 -5.08 20.04
CA PHE A 101 13.75 -5.55 21.42
C PHE A 101 13.87 -4.40 22.42
N GLY A 102 13.36 -4.63 23.63
CA GLY A 102 13.31 -3.62 24.69
C GLY A 102 12.33 -2.48 24.42
N LEU A 103 12.25 -1.54 25.36
CA LEU A 103 11.32 -0.41 25.31
C LEU A 103 11.44 0.42 24.02
N GLN A 104 12.67 0.82 23.66
CA GLN A 104 12.91 1.64 22.47
C GLN A 104 12.67 0.87 21.17
N GLY A 105 13.01 -0.43 21.15
CA GLY A 105 12.72 -1.28 20.00
C GLY A 105 11.23 -1.43 19.73
N ARG A 106 10.39 -1.54 20.78
CA ARG A 106 8.92 -1.59 20.60
C ARG A 106 8.34 -0.26 20.14
N LYS A 107 8.84 0.87 20.65
CA LYS A 107 8.46 2.21 20.13
C LYS A 107 8.80 2.33 18.65
N TYR A 108 9.99 1.89 18.26
CA TYR A 108 10.42 1.87 16.88
C TYR A 108 9.59 0.89 16.03
N ALA A 109 9.24 -0.28 16.55
CA ALA A 109 8.38 -1.25 15.85
C ALA A 109 6.99 -0.66 15.56
N ARG A 110 6.40 0.06 16.52
CA ARG A 110 5.14 0.79 16.32
C ARG A 110 5.31 1.88 15.25
N PHE A 111 6.43 2.60 15.25
CA PHE A 111 6.71 3.63 14.25
C PHE A 111 6.78 3.01 12.84
N VAL A 112 7.63 1.99 12.64
CA VAL A 112 7.76 1.26 11.38
C VAL A 112 6.40 0.73 10.92
N LYS A 113 5.60 0.20 11.86
CA LYS A 113 4.29 -0.33 11.52
C LYS A 113 3.27 0.74 11.12
N ARG A 114 3.32 1.91 11.76
CA ARG A 114 2.51 3.06 11.37
C ARG A 114 2.85 3.51 9.95
N GLU A 115 4.14 3.64 9.64
CA GLU A 115 4.58 4.06 8.30
C GLU A 115 4.21 3.03 7.22
N ASP A 116 4.33 1.73 7.52
CA ASP A 116 3.84 0.65 6.64
C ASP A 116 2.33 0.75 6.37
N ILE A 117 1.54 0.97 7.42
CA ILE A 117 0.09 1.21 7.33
C ILE A 117 -0.19 2.44 6.45
N TRP A 118 0.55 3.52 6.67
CA TRP A 118 0.39 4.75 5.91
C TRP A 118 0.68 4.57 4.42
N ALA A 119 1.80 3.93 4.09
CA ALA A 119 2.18 3.60 2.72
C ALA A 119 1.15 2.65 2.06
N THR A 120 0.64 1.68 2.82
CA THR A 120 -0.44 0.76 2.38
C THR A 120 -1.72 1.53 2.02
N GLN A 121 -2.17 2.44 2.90
CA GLN A 121 -3.36 3.25 2.66
C GLN A 121 -3.18 4.22 1.48
N THR A 122 -1.98 4.77 1.31
CA THR A 122 -1.63 5.62 0.18
C THR A 122 -1.66 4.84 -1.14
N ALA A 123 -1.09 3.64 -1.19
CA ALA A 123 -1.14 2.76 -2.35
C ALA A 123 -2.59 2.46 -2.76
N ALA A 124 -3.43 2.07 -1.79
CA ALA A 124 -4.83 1.80 -2.04
C ALA A 124 -5.61 3.04 -2.51
N SER A 125 -5.29 4.21 -1.97
CA SER A 125 -5.92 5.48 -2.39
C SER A 125 -5.59 5.80 -3.85
N ILE A 126 -4.33 5.65 -4.27
CA ILE A 126 -3.90 5.83 -5.66
C ILE A 126 -4.70 4.92 -6.60
N VAL A 127 -4.86 3.65 -6.23
CA VAL A 127 -5.59 2.67 -7.04
C VAL A 127 -7.09 2.99 -7.09
N LEU A 128 -7.72 3.29 -5.95
CA LEU A 128 -9.17 3.58 -5.89
C LEU A 128 -9.56 4.86 -6.61
N LEU A 129 -8.68 5.88 -6.61
CA LEU A 129 -8.95 7.12 -7.32
C LEU A 129 -9.04 6.91 -8.84
N GLY A 130 -8.20 6.04 -9.40
CA GLY A 130 -8.27 5.73 -10.84
C GLY A 130 -9.16 4.53 -11.18
N SER A 131 -9.45 3.64 -10.24
CA SER A 131 -10.30 2.45 -10.42
C SER A 131 -11.44 2.40 -9.38
N PRO A 132 -12.38 3.36 -9.40
CA PRO A 132 -13.42 3.48 -8.36
C PRO A 132 -14.46 2.36 -8.38
N HIS A 133 -14.44 1.49 -9.40
CA HIS A 133 -15.32 0.33 -9.54
C HIS A 133 -14.83 -0.90 -8.76
N LEU A 134 -13.63 -0.85 -8.18
CA LEU A 134 -13.08 -1.95 -7.37
C LEU A 134 -13.86 -2.10 -6.07
N ASN A 135 -14.17 -3.36 -5.72
CA ASN A 135 -14.88 -3.73 -4.49
C ASN A 135 -13.95 -4.31 -3.42
N SER A 136 -12.72 -4.69 -3.79
CA SER A 136 -11.71 -5.19 -2.86
C SER A 136 -10.31 -4.85 -3.33
N ILE A 137 -9.47 -4.39 -2.41
CA ILE A 137 -8.05 -4.20 -2.63
C ILE A 137 -7.28 -4.96 -1.56
N THR A 138 -6.20 -5.62 -1.98
CA THR A 138 -5.18 -6.15 -1.07
C THR A 138 -3.84 -5.54 -1.43
N ILE A 139 -3.11 -5.02 -0.44
CA ILE A 139 -1.74 -4.50 -0.59
C ILE A 139 -0.85 -5.31 0.36
N GLY A 140 0.09 -6.07 -0.20
CA GLY A 140 0.88 -7.04 0.54
C GLY A 140 -0.01 -8.06 1.25
N GLN A 141 0.08 -8.12 2.58
CA GLN A 141 -0.74 -9.01 3.41
C GLN A 141 -2.06 -8.40 3.90
N TRP A 142 -2.35 -7.15 3.55
CA TRP A 142 -3.49 -6.41 4.09
C TRP A 142 -4.61 -6.31 3.06
N THR A 143 -5.78 -6.84 3.40
CA THR A 143 -7.00 -6.73 2.58
C THR A 143 -7.97 -5.73 3.22
N THR A 144 -8.62 -4.93 2.38
CA THR A 144 -9.70 -4.03 2.81
C THR A 144 -10.88 -4.80 3.40
N ILE A 145 -11.47 -4.30 4.49
CA ILE A 145 -12.73 -4.80 5.05
C ILE A 145 -13.91 -4.40 4.16
N GLY A 146 -13.85 -3.20 3.61
CA GLY A 146 -14.86 -2.66 2.71
C GLY A 146 -14.31 -1.47 1.93
N ILE A 147 -15.02 -1.10 0.88
CA ILE A 147 -14.78 0.14 0.14
C ILE A 147 -16.11 0.88 0.06
N ASP A 148 -16.17 2.08 0.63
CA ASP A 148 -17.34 2.97 0.54
C ASP A 148 -16.95 4.28 -0.12
N ARG A 149 -17.62 4.64 -1.22
CA ARG A 149 -17.39 5.89 -1.98
C ARG A 149 -15.90 6.13 -2.29
N GLY A 150 -15.18 5.07 -2.67
CA GLY A 150 -13.75 5.13 -2.99
C GLY A 150 -12.81 5.24 -1.78
N LYS A 151 -13.32 5.05 -0.55
CA LYS A 151 -12.52 4.97 0.66
C LYS A 151 -12.40 3.52 1.13
N ALA A 152 -11.17 3.06 1.28
CA ALA A 152 -10.87 1.76 1.86
C ALA A 152 -11.01 1.78 3.39
N GLU A 153 -11.76 0.82 3.91
CA GLU A 153 -11.82 0.51 5.33
C GLU A 153 -10.84 -0.64 5.66
N TRP A 154 -10.09 -0.48 6.74
CA TRP A 154 -9.05 -1.39 7.19
C TRP A 154 -9.27 -1.84 8.63
N PRO A 155 -8.62 -2.94 9.08
CA PRO A 155 -8.69 -3.36 10.48
C PRO A 155 -8.30 -2.30 11.51
N TRP A 156 -7.54 -1.29 11.10
CA TRP A 156 -7.06 -0.18 11.93
C TRP A 156 -7.78 1.17 11.70
N THR A 157 -8.73 1.27 10.77
CA THR A 157 -9.45 2.52 10.49
C THR A 157 -10.17 3.02 11.76
N GLY A 158 -9.85 4.25 12.19
CA GLY A 158 -10.43 4.87 13.40
C GLY A 158 -9.92 4.31 14.73
N LYS A 159 -8.89 3.46 14.71
CA LYS A 159 -8.35 2.75 15.89
C LYS A 159 -6.89 2.38 15.71
N ILE A 160 -6.12 3.27 15.07
CA ILE A 160 -4.71 3.02 14.76
C ILE A 160 -3.88 2.83 16.02
N LYS A 161 -4.18 3.58 17.09
CA LYS A 161 -3.56 3.46 18.41
C LYS A 161 -3.73 2.06 19.00
N GLU A 162 -4.98 1.60 19.10
CA GLU A 162 -5.34 0.31 19.64
C GLU A 162 -4.73 -0.82 18.81
N TYR A 163 -4.74 -0.66 17.48
CA TYR A 163 -4.13 -1.62 16.56
C TYR A 163 -2.63 -1.75 16.78
N LEU A 164 -1.90 -0.63 16.86
CA LEU A 164 -0.44 -0.63 17.07
C LEU A 164 -0.07 -1.21 18.44
N ILE A 165 -0.84 -0.89 19.50
CA ILE A 165 -0.64 -1.47 20.84
C ILE A 165 -0.96 -2.97 20.83
N GLY A 166 -1.95 -3.42 20.06
CA GLY A 166 -2.29 -4.84 19.94
C GLY A 166 -1.15 -5.68 19.32
N ILE A 167 -0.43 -5.13 18.34
CA ILE A 167 0.68 -5.81 17.67
C ILE A 167 1.99 -5.67 18.47
N TYR A 168 2.27 -4.47 18.96
CA TYR A 168 3.47 -4.15 19.71
C TYR A 168 3.09 -3.55 21.06
N PRO A 169 2.73 -4.41 22.04
CA PRO A 169 2.22 -3.94 23.32
C PRO A 169 3.27 -3.13 24.06
N ARG A 170 2.78 -2.26 24.94
CA ARG A 170 3.64 -1.50 25.85
C ARG A 170 4.49 -2.44 26.70
N TYR A 171 5.68 -1.98 27.04
CA TYR A 171 6.58 -2.73 27.89
C TYR A 171 6.04 -2.82 29.32
N ARG A 172 6.17 -3.99 29.96
CA ARG A 172 5.82 -4.20 31.37
C ARG A 172 7.01 -4.72 32.16
N ARG A 173 7.12 -4.26 33.39
CA ARG A 173 8.12 -4.69 34.37
C ARG A 173 8.25 -6.20 34.45
N GLY A 174 9.48 -6.70 34.31
CA GLY A 174 9.81 -8.13 34.43
C GLY A 174 9.61 -8.97 33.17
N GLU A 175 9.20 -8.36 32.04
CA GLU A 175 9.20 -9.03 30.73
C GLU A 175 10.58 -8.96 30.03
N ASP A 176 11.57 -8.26 30.61
CA ASP A 176 12.95 -8.22 30.15
C ASP A 176 13.86 -9.20 30.89
N PRO A 177 14.40 -10.24 30.24
CA PRO A 177 15.49 -11.03 30.82
C PRO A 177 16.87 -10.31 30.76
N GLY A 178 16.98 -9.16 30.07
CA GLY A 178 18.20 -8.40 29.81
C GLY A 178 18.41 -7.14 30.63
N GLY A 179 17.41 -6.67 31.38
CA GLY A 179 17.59 -5.75 32.51
C GLY A 179 17.83 -4.27 32.19
N ASP A 180 16.92 -3.63 31.46
CA ASP A 180 16.61 -2.20 31.69
C ASP A 180 15.20 -2.13 32.28
N ASP A 181 15.09 -1.72 33.56
CA ASP A 181 13.83 -1.60 34.34
C ASP A 181 12.92 -0.44 33.86
N ASP A 182 13.04 -0.02 32.59
CA ASP A 182 12.29 1.10 32.04
C ASP A 182 10.88 0.66 31.64
N ASP A 183 9.93 0.89 32.53
CA ASP A 183 8.51 0.73 32.27
C ASP A 183 8.01 1.81 31.29
N GLU A 184 7.14 1.42 30.36
CA GLU A 184 6.39 2.38 29.56
C GLU A 184 5.20 2.89 30.36
N ASP A 185 5.02 4.21 30.46
CA ASP A 185 3.80 4.78 31.02
C ASP A 185 2.58 4.29 30.20
N PRO A 186 1.64 3.55 30.81
CA PRO A 186 0.48 3.02 30.10
C PRO A 186 -0.41 4.11 29.49
N GLU A 187 -0.41 5.30 30.10
CA GLU A 187 -1.17 6.47 29.65
C GLU A 187 -0.31 7.48 28.87
N GLY A 188 1.00 7.26 28.84
CA GLY A 188 1.96 8.13 28.16
C GLY A 188 1.98 7.97 26.64
N PRO A 189 2.73 8.82 25.92
CA PRO A 189 2.79 8.77 24.46
C PRO A 189 3.43 7.47 23.93
N ILE A 190 2.92 6.99 22.80
CA ILE A 190 3.28 5.75 22.10
C ILE A 190 4.65 5.88 21.42
N PHE A 191 4.93 7.04 20.81
CA PHE A 191 6.16 7.29 20.05
C PHE A 191 7.19 8.14 20.81
N GLY A 192 6.86 8.60 22.02
CA GLY A 192 7.78 9.34 22.91
C GLY A 192 7.36 10.77 23.23
N GLY A 193 6.39 11.37 22.52
CA GLY A 193 5.83 12.67 22.85
C GLY A 193 4.36 12.83 22.41
N LEU A 194 3.54 13.50 23.22
CA LEU A 194 2.10 13.67 22.94
C LEU A 194 1.83 14.36 21.61
N ALA A 195 2.62 15.38 21.24
CA ALA A 195 2.49 16.05 19.94
C ALA A 195 2.81 15.14 18.75
N LEU A 196 3.76 14.21 18.91
CA LEU A 196 4.08 13.22 17.87
C LEU A 196 2.94 12.21 17.74
N ASP A 197 2.35 11.79 18.85
CA ASP A 197 1.16 10.94 18.88
C ASP A 197 -0.06 11.63 18.26
N ASP A 198 -0.36 12.87 18.65
CA ASP A 198 -1.50 13.64 18.15
C ASP A 198 -1.43 13.85 16.63
N ALA A 199 -0.24 14.15 16.10
CA ALA A 199 -0.04 14.27 14.66
C ALA A 199 -0.11 12.91 13.94
N ALA A 200 0.42 11.86 14.56
CA ALA A 200 0.57 10.54 13.94
C ALA A 200 -0.64 9.61 14.06
N LEU A 201 -1.55 9.89 14.98
CA LEU A 201 -2.72 9.06 15.31
C LEU A 201 -4.03 9.80 15.02
N SER A 202 -3.95 11.02 14.47
CA SER A 202 -5.10 11.81 14.03
C SER A 202 -5.90 11.07 12.94
N ASP A 203 -7.19 10.85 13.20
CA ASP A 203 -8.16 10.31 12.23
C ASP A 203 -8.47 11.29 11.09
N ASP A 204 -8.18 12.59 11.27
CA ASP A 204 -8.43 13.66 10.31
C ASP A 204 -7.31 13.78 9.25
N TRP A 205 -6.29 12.92 9.29
CA TRP A 205 -5.26 12.89 8.26
C TRP A 205 -5.85 12.33 6.96
N ASP A 206 -6.25 13.24 6.06
CA ASP A 206 -6.82 12.90 4.75
C ASP A 206 -5.72 12.85 3.66
N PRO A 207 -5.33 11.65 3.17
CA PRO A 207 -4.35 11.53 2.10
C PRO A 207 -4.76 12.28 0.82
N ARG A 208 -6.05 12.57 0.65
CA ARG A 208 -6.57 13.32 -0.49
C ARG A 208 -6.17 14.79 -0.46
N VAL A 209 -5.82 15.37 0.69
CA VAL A 209 -5.39 16.79 0.75
C VAL A 209 -4.04 16.98 0.08
N CYS A 210 -3.13 15.99 0.17
CA CYS A 210 -1.90 15.96 -0.62
C CYS A 210 -2.14 15.40 -2.03
N LEU A 211 -2.88 14.30 -2.18
CA LEU A 211 -3.07 13.64 -3.48
C LEU A 211 -3.90 14.44 -4.49
N LYS A 212 -4.85 15.26 -4.05
CA LYS A 212 -5.73 16.03 -4.97
C LYS A 212 -4.95 17.12 -5.71
N GLN A 213 -3.95 17.72 -5.08
CA GLN A 213 -3.09 18.73 -5.72
C GLN A 213 -2.28 18.12 -6.88
N ASP A 214 -1.76 16.91 -6.70
CA ASP A 214 -0.94 16.24 -7.73
C ASP A 214 -1.77 15.58 -8.83
N ILE A 215 -2.98 15.09 -8.50
CA ILE A 215 -3.89 14.45 -9.46
C ILE A 215 -4.53 15.48 -10.40
N ASP A 216 -4.97 16.62 -9.87
CA ASP A 216 -5.54 17.69 -10.70
C ASP A 216 -4.48 18.22 -11.71
N GLN A 217 -3.19 18.15 -11.37
CA GLN A 217 -2.07 18.50 -12.25
C GLN A 217 -1.81 17.43 -13.33
N LEU A 218 -1.82 16.14 -12.97
CA LEU A 218 -1.62 15.00 -13.90
C LEU A 218 -2.74 14.83 -14.94
N PHE A 219 -3.99 15.20 -14.60
CA PHE A 219 -5.12 15.17 -15.53
C PHE A 219 -5.27 16.47 -16.35
N ALA A 220 -4.75 17.60 -15.87
CA ALA A 220 -4.69 18.84 -16.65
C ALA A 220 -3.67 18.76 -17.79
N GLU A 221 -2.51 18.13 -17.57
CA GLU A 221 -1.46 18.01 -18.60
C GLU A 221 -1.82 17.03 -19.74
N LYS A 222 -2.88 16.22 -19.60
CA LYS A 222 -3.34 15.27 -20.64
C LYS A 222 -4.48 15.77 -21.52
N LEU A 223 -4.99 16.98 -21.27
CA LEU A 223 -6.08 17.58 -22.06
C LEU A 223 -5.60 18.65 -23.05
N ASP A 224 -4.33 19.03 -23.01
CA ASP A 224 -3.76 20.07 -23.89
C ASP A 224 -3.03 19.52 -25.14
N ASP A 225 -2.92 18.19 -25.29
CA ASP A 225 -2.19 17.54 -26.40
C ASP A 225 -3.09 17.00 -27.55
N GLU A 226 -4.40 17.32 -27.58
CA GLU A 226 -5.31 16.95 -28.68
C GLU A 226 -5.80 18.12 -29.56
N ASP A 227 -5.05 19.22 -29.63
CA ASP A 227 -5.30 20.30 -30.62
C ASP A 227 -4.02 20.66 -31.43
N ILE A 228 -3.52 19.72 -32.25
CA ILE A 228 -2.72 19.99 -33.48
C ILE A 228 -3.04 18.97 -34.58
#